data_AF-A0A969UGY0-F1
#
_entry.id   AF-A0A969UGY0-F1
#
_cell.length_a   1.000
_cell.length_b   1.000
_cell.length_c   1.000
_cell.angle_alpha   90.00
_cell.angle_beta   90.00
_cell.angle_gamma   90.00
#
_symmetry.space_group_name_H-M   'P 1'
#
loop_
_entity.id
_entity.type
_entity.pdbx_description
1 polymer ?
#
loop_
_entity_poly.entity_id
_entity_poly.type
_entity_poly.pdbx_seq_one_letter_code
_entity_poly.pdbx_strand_id
1 'polypeptide(L)'
;MESQVRVIGYPVGGERLSVTRGVVSRIDFQPYSHSRADSHLIIQIDAAINPGNSGGPVVQDGKVVGVAFQGLRQADNTGYIIPTPVVRRFLKDIEDGKYDSYADLGATHFPLHNPAMRKALGLQNDGNGVIITNVIPSGSCDGCCNKVTS
;
A
#
# COMPACT_ATOMS: atom_id res chain seq x y z
N MET A 1 1.12 -1.32 23.39
CA MET A 1 0.22 -0.15 23.26
C MET A 1 -0.33 -0.17 21.86
N GLU A 2 -1.65 -0.29 21.72
CA GLU A 2 -2.32 -0.34 20.41
C GLU A 2 -2.64 1.09 19.95
N SER A 3 -2.40 1.39 18.67
CA SER A 3 -2.67 2.71 18.09
C SER A 3 -4.16 2.86 17.78
N GLN A 4 -4.89 3.62 18.59
CA GLN A 4 -6.32 3.86 18.38
C GLN A 4 -6.58 4.85 17.24
N VAL A 5 -7.62 4.57 16.46
CA VAL A 5 -8.07 5.41 15.34
C VAL A 5 -9.58 5.65 15.38
N ARG A 6 -9.99 6.77 14.79
CA ARG A 6 -11.39 7.15 14.58
C ARG A 6 -11.64 7.40 13.10
N VAL A 7 -12.59 6.70 12.51
CA VAL A 7 -13.08 6.94 11.15
C VAL A 7 -14.32 7.82 11.25
N ILE A 8 -14.34 8.93 10.52
CA ILE A 8 -15.43 9.90 10.57
C ILE A 8 -16.05 10.03 9.18
N GLY A 9 -17.38 9.95 9.09
CA GLY A 9 -18.09 10.16 7.82
C GLY A 9 -19.60 10.03 7.94
N TYR A 10 -20.28 9.88 6.79
CA TYR A 10 -21.75 9.90 6.71
C TYR A 10 -22.24 8.60 6.07
N PRO A 11 -22.70 7.61 6.87
CA PRO A 11 -23.15 6.33 6.34
C PRO A 11 -24.29 6.52 5.32
N VAL A 12 -24.31 5.68 4.30
CA VAL A 12 -25.40 5.67 3.31
C VAL A 12 -26.76 5.49 4.01
N GLY A 13 -27.71 6.37 3.70
CA GLY A 13 -29.05 6.36 4.28
C GLY A 13 -29.24 7.20 5.54
N GLY A 14 -28.22 7.95 5.97
CA GLY A 14 -28.33 8.89 7.11
C GLY A 14 -27.70 10.25 6.82
N GLU A 15 -28.26 11.30 7.42
CA GLU A 15 -27.73 12.68 7.34
C GLU A 15 -26.82 13.03 8.54
N ARG A 16 -26.68 12.11 9.50
CA ARG A 16 -25.93 12.33 10.74
C ARG A 16 -24.49 11.85 10.60
N LEU A 17 -23.60 12.61 11.22
CA LEU A 17 -22.19 12.23 11.37
C LEU A 17 -22.07 10.91 12.14
N SER A 18 -21.32 9.97 11.59
CA SER A 18 -20.97 8.71 12.25
C SER A 18 -19.48 8.67 12.54
N VAL A 19 -19.13 8.06 13.68
CA VAL A 19 -17.76 7.85 14.11
C VAL A 19 -17.58 6.38 14.47
N THR A 20 -16.74 5.68 13.71
CA THR A 20 -16.31 4.32 14.04
C THR A 20 -14.95 4.37 14.72
N ARG A 21 -14.73 3.53 15.74
CA ARG A 21 -13.45 3.39 16.46
C ARG A 21 -12.85 2.02 16.21
N GLY A 22 -11.52 1.96 16.21
CA GLY A 22 -10.74 0.73 16.16
C GLY A 22 -9.27 1.01 16.45
N VAL A 23 -8.42 0.05 16.14
CA VAL A 23 -6.97 0.09 16.28
C VAL A 23 -6.29 -0.26 14.95
N VAL A 24 -5.03 0.15 14.82
CA VAL A 24 -4.17 -0.30 13.72
C VAL A 24 -3.82 -1.76 13.91
N SER A 25 -4.27 -2.61 12.98
CA SER A 25 -4.05 -4.05 13.01
C SER A 25 -2.82 -4.46 12.20
N ARG A 26 -2.56 -3.79 11.07
CA ARG A 26 -1.44 -4.11 10.17
C ARG A 26 -1.06 -2.90 9.30
N ILE A 27 0.22 -2.78 9.00
CA ILE A 27 0.74 -1.91 7.94
C ILE A 27 1.35 -2.82 6.88
N ASP A 28 0.90 -2.71 5.64
CA ASP A 28 1.29 -3.64 4.57
C ASP A 28 1.28 -2.94 3.20
N PHE A 29 1.86 -3.59 2.20
CA PHE A 29 1.71 -3.20 0.80
C PHE A 29 0.69 -4.12 0.13
N GLN A 30 -0.41 -3.55 -0.35
CA GLN A 30 -1.49 -4.31 -0.99
C GLN A 30 -1.75 -3.75 -2.40
N PRO A 31 -2.07 -4.62 -3.37
CA PRO A 31 -2.45 -4.18 -4.71
C PRO A 31 -3.69 -3.27 -4.66
N TYR A 32 -3.59 -2.08 -5.24
CA TYR A 32 -4.73 -1.17 -5.37
C TYR A 32 -5.50 -1.52 -6.66
N SER A 33 -6.77 -1.93 -6.50
CA SER A 33 -7.74 -2.12 -7.60
C SER A 33 -7.53 -3.33 -8.55
N HIS A 34 -8.53 -3.53 -9.43
CA HIS A 34 -8.70 -4.69 -10.32
C HIS A 34 -7.52 -4.97 -11.26
N SER A 35 -6.70 -3.96 -11.58
CA SER A 35 -5.55 -4.12 -12.48
C SER A 35 -4.39 -4.89 -11.83
N ARG A 36 -4.31 -4.95 -10.49
CA ARG A 36 -3.20 -5.55 -9.71
C ARG A 36 -1.80 -5.10 -10.16
N ALA A 37 -1.69 -4.01 -10.91
CA ALA A 37 -0.43 -3.56 -11.47
C ALA A 37 0.49 -3.04 -10.37
N ASP A 38 -0.07 -2.33 -9.39
CA ASP A 38 0.71 -1.61 -8.38
C ASP A 38 0.26 -1.96 -6.96
N SER A 39 1.23 -2.20 -6.09
CA SER A 39 1.03 -2.32 -4.64
C SER A 39 1.30 -1.00 -3.95
N HIS A 40 0.40 -0.56 -3.08
CA HIS A 40 0.56 0.68 -2.33
C HIS A 40 0.51 0.42 -0.84
N LEU A 41 1.17 1.31 -0.10
CA LEU A 41 1.14 1.29 1.35
C LEU A 41 -0.30 1.48 1.83
N ILE A 42 -0.74 0.55 2.66
CA ILE A 42 -2.06 0.56 3.26
C ILE A 42 -1.98 0.23 4.74
N ILE A 43 -2.90 0.81 5.51
CA ILE A 43 -3.03 0.51 6.93
C ILE A 43 -4.37 -0.20 7.12
N GLN A 44 -4.32 -1.42 7.64
CA GLN A 44 -5.49 -2.18 8.03
C GLN A 44 -5.88 -1.83 9.47
N ILE A 45 -7.18 -1.68 9.68
CA ILE A 45 -7.79 -1.39 10.99
C ILE A 45 -8.96 -2.34 11.26
N ASP A 46 -9.27 -2.55 12.52
CA ASP A 46 -10.44 -3.32 12.98
C ASP A 46 -11.67 -2.43 13.23
N ALA A 47 -11.73 -1.28 12.56
CA ALA A 47 -12.90 -0.42 12.54
C ALA A 47 -13.75 -0.70 11.29
N ALA A 48 -15.06 -0.79 11.46
CA ALA A 48 -15.99 -0.93 10.34
C ALA A 48 -15.95 0.30 9.39
N ILE A 49 -15.65 0.04 8.12
CA ILE A 49 -15.77 0.99 7.02
C ILE A 49 -16.94 0.57 6.14
N ASN A 50 -17.94 1.44 6.03
CA ASN A 50 -19.17 1.24 5.30
C ASN A 50 -19.28 2.29 4.18
N PRO A 51 -20.13 2.04 3.16
CA PRO A 51 -20.44 3.07 2.19
C PRO A 51 -20.88 4.35 2.90
N GLY A 52 -20.22 5.47 2.56
CA GLY A 52 -20.48 6.79 3.14
C GLY A 52 -19.51 7.24 4.23
N ASN A 53 -18.83 6.34 4.96
CA ASN A 53 -17.64 6.73 5.73
C ASN A 53 -16.33 6.54 4.94
N SER A 54 -16.35 5.75 3.86
CA SER A 54 -15.29 5.73 2.85
C SER A 54 -15.09 7.13 2.24
N GLY A 55 -13.84 7.54 2.08
CA GLY A 55 -13.46 8.91 1.68
C GLY A 55 -13.39 9.90 2.84
N GLY A 56 -13.91 9.55 4.02
CA GLY A 56 -13.81 10.36 5.22
C GLY A 56 -12.43 10.31 5.88
N PRO A 57 -12.09 11.30 6.73
CA PRO A 57 -10.81 11.34 7.42
C PRO A 57 -10.73 10.26 8.50
N VAL A 58 -9.53 9.71 8.67
CA VAL A 58 -9.17 8.86 9.80
C VAL A 58 -8.26 9.63 10.73
N VAL A 59 -8.60 9.66 12.01
CA VAL A 59 -7.98 10.53 13.02
C VAL A 59 -7.37 9.71 14.15
N GLN A 60 -6.12 10.02 14.48
CA GLN A 60 -5.39 9.52 15.65
C GLN A 60 -4.84 10.73 16.42
N ASP A 61 -5.05 10.79 17.73
CA ASP A 61 -4.53 11.86 18.60
C ASP A 61 -4.81 13.29 18.11
N GLY A 62 -5.99 13.49 17.50
CA GLY A 62 -6.42 14.78 16.96
C GLY A 62 -5.82 15.15 15.59
N LYS A 63 -5.03 14.26 14.98
CA LYS A 63 -4.42 14.46 13.66
C LYS A 63 -5.00 13.50 12.63
N VAL A 64 -5.13 13.97 11.39
CA VAL A 64 -5.51 13.11 10.26
C VAL A 64 -4.33 12.20 9.91
N VAL A 65 -4.55 10.89 9.97
CA VAL A 65 -3.56 9.85 9.64
C VAL A 65 -3.81 9.19 8.28
N GLY A 66 -4.97 9.45 7.67
CA GLY A 66 -5.27 9.02 6.32
C GLY A 66 -6.73 9.17 5.94
N VAL A 67 -7.10 8.51 4.84
CA VAL A 67 -8.46 8.51 4.28
C VAL A 67 -9.03 7.09 4.35
N ALA A 68 -10.26 6.94 4.80
CA ALA A 68 -10.94 5.66 4.87
C ALA A 68 -11.18 5.09 3.46
N PHE A 69 -10.86 3.81 3.26
CA PHE A 69 -10.96 3.13 1.97
C PHE A 69 -11.68 1.79 2.10
N GLN A 70 -12.78 1.65 1.36
CA GLN A 70 -13.60 0.44 1.35
C GLN A 70 -13.36 -0.46 0.13
N GLY A 71 -12.40 -0.12 -0.75
CA GLY A 71 -12.21 -0.81 -2.02
C GLY A 71 -11.60 -2.22 -1.93
N LEU A 72 -11.06 -2.60 -0.77
CA LEU A 72 -10.46 -3.92 -0.53
C LEU A 72 -11.43 -4.78 0.30
N ARG A 73 -12.19 -5.64 -0.38
CA ARG A 73 -13.12 -6.58 0.26
C ARG A 73 -12.48 -7.95 0.44
N GLN A 74 -11.40 -8.01 1.21
CA GLN A 74 -10.74 -9.29 1.52
C GLN A 74 -11.33 -9.99 2.76
N ALA A 75 -11.91 -9.26 3.71
CA ALA A 75 -12.47 -9.84 4.94
C ALA A 75 -13.60 -8.99 5.53
N ASP A 76 -14.50 -9.66 6.26
CA ASP A 76 -15.50 -9.02 7.11
C ASP A 76 -14.81 -8.36 8.32
N ASN A 77 -15.34 -7.21 8.74
CA ASN A 77 -14.85 -6.44 9.89
C ASN A 77 -13.39 -5.92 9.79
N THR A 78 -12.86 -5.79 8.57
CA THR A 78 -11.58 -5.11 8.30
C THR A 78 -11.80 -3.85 7.49
N GLY A 79 -11.26 -2.73 7.98
CA GLY A 79 -11.19 -1.47 7.26
C GLY A 79 -9.77 -1.21 6.76
N TYR A 80 -9.66 -0.40 5.71
CA TYR A 80 -8.38 0.04 5.18
C TYR A 80 -8.28 1.56 5.16
N ILE A 81 -7.06 2.06 5.32
CA ILE A 81 -6.75 3.49 5.30
C ILE A 81 -5.71 3.74 4.21
N ILE A 82 -5.96 4.75 3.38
CA ILE A 82 -4.95 5.39 2.54
C ILE A 82 -4.11 6.32 3.43
N PRO A 83 -2.86 5.98 3.77
CA PRO A 83 -2.11 6.71 4.78
C PRO A 83 -1.63 8.06 4.24
N THR A 84 -1.37 9.02 5.15
CA THR A 84 -0.96 10.37 4.73
C THR A 84 0.27 10.47 3.80
N PRO A 85 1.29 9.58 3.83
CA PRO A 85 2.37 9.62 2.84
C PRO A 85 1.87 9.39 1.41
N VAL A 86 0.91 8.48 1.22
CA VAL A 86 0.28 8.20 -0.07
C VAL A 86 -0.53 9.42 -0.54
N VAL A 87 -1.31 10.02 0.36
CA VAL A 87 -2.08 11.24 0.06
C VAL A 87 -1.15 12.41 -0.30
N ARG A 88 -0.06 12.60 0.45
CA ARG A 88 0.91 13.68 0.17
C ARG A 88 1.61 13.49 -1.17
N ARG A 89 1.99 12.25 -1.51
CA ARG A 89 2.54 11.92 -2.83
C ARG A 89 1.56 12.29 -3.93
N PHE A 90 0.31 11.85 -3.81
CA PHE A 90 -0.74 12.15 -4.79
C PHE A 90 -0.92 13.65 -4.97
N LEU A 91 -1.04 14.42 -3.87
CA LEU A 91 -1.18 15.88 -3.94
C LEU A 91 0.02 16.56 -4.60
N LYS A 92 1.22 16.03 -4.39
CA LYS A 92 2.45 16.54 -5.03
C LYS A 92 2.48 16.25 -6.53
N ASP A 93 2.05 15.06 -6.91
CA ASP A 93 1.97 14.59 -8.30
C ASP A 93 1.06 15.51 -9.12
N ILE A 94 -0.13 15.82 -8.58
CA ILE A 94 -1.15 16.60 -9.30
C ILE A 94 -0.97 18.13 -9.23
N GLU A 95 0.17 18.63 -8.75
CA GLU A 95 0.41 20.09 -8.65
C GLU A 95 0.37 20.80 -10.01
N ASP A 96 0.74 20.10 -11.08
CA ASP A 96 0.69 20.61 -12.45
C ASP A 96 -0.65 20.32 -13.16
N GLY A 97 -1.61 19.75 -12.43
CA GLY A 97 -2.93 19.36 -12.93
C GLY A 97 -2.98 18.01 -13.65
N LYS A 98 -1.88 17.23 -13.67
CA LYS A 98 -1.81 15.91 -14.29
C LYS A 98 -1.50 14.85 -13.24
N TYR A 99 -2.02 13.64 -13.44
CA TYR A 99 -1.71 12.49 -12.61
C TYR A 99 -0.73 11.60 -13.36
N ASP A 100 0.53 11.57 -12.92
CA ASP A 100 1.61 10.83 -13.57
C ASP A 100 1.74 9.39 -13.06
N SER A 101 0.89 9.00 -12.10
CA SER A 101 0.77 7.65 -11.56
C SER A 101 2.01 7.15 -10.79
N TYR A 102 2.07 5.85 -10.54
CA TYR A 102 3.18 5.26 -9.79
C TYR A 102 4.27 4.78 -10.74
N ALA A 103 5.50 5.24 -10.51
CA ALA A 103 6.66 4.63 -11.13
C ALA A 103 6.83 3.18 -10.66
N ASP A 104 7.02 2.28 -11.62
CA ASP A 104 7.36 0.87 -11.40
C ASP A 104 8.76 0.58 -11.92
N LEU A 105 9.45 -0.40 -11.32
CA LEU A 105 10.79 -0.80 -11.74
C LEU A 105 10.79 -1.43 -13.15
N GLY A 106 9.66 -2.01 -13.56
CA GLY A 106 9.53 -2.73 -14.81
C GLY A 106 10.28 -4.05 -14.80
N ALA A 107 10.42 -4.71 -13.64
CA ALA A 107 11.14 -5.97 -13.50
C ALA A 107 10.44 -6.93 -12.53
N THR A 108 10.44 -8.21 -12.89
CA THR A 108 9.99 -9.30 -12.01
C THR A 108 11.18 -9.85 -11.25
N HIS A 109 11.00 -10.08 -9.95
CA HIS A 109 12.04 -10.60 -9.08
C HIS A 109 11.54 -11.71 -8.17
N PHE A 110 12.45 -12.53 -7.66
CA PHE A 110 12.17 -13.52 -6.63
C PHE A 110 13.15 -13.39 -5.46
N PRO A 111 12.70 -13.62 -4.21
CA PRO A 111 13.57 -13.54 -3.06
C PRO A 111 14.60 -14.67 -3.05
N LEU A 112 15.85 -14.34 -2.70
CA LEU A 112 16.96 -15.29 -2.63
C LEU A 112 17.14 -15.85 -1.22
N HIS A 113 16.11 -16.50 -0.66
CA HIS A 113 16.18 -17.07 0.69
C HIS A 113 16.91 -18.43 0.75
N ASN A 114 16.95 -19.18 -0.36
CA ASN A 114 17.53 -20.52 -0.38
C ASN A 114 19.08 -20.46 -0.35
N PRO A 115 19.75 -20.99 0.70
CA PRO A 115 21.20 -20.92 0.83
C PRO A 115 21.98 -21.61 -0.30
N ALA A 116 21.44 -22.71 -0.86
CA ALA A 116 22.06 -23.41 -1.97
C ALA A 116 22.03 -22.58 -3.26
N MET A 117 20.92 -21.87 -3.52
CA MET A 117 20.80 -20.95 -4.64
C MET A 117 21.76 -19.76 -4.49
N ARG A 118 21.87 -19.19 -3.28
CA ARG A 118 22.83 -18.12 -2.99
C ARG A 118 24.27 -18.56 -3.22
N LYS A 119 24.64 -19.76 -2.76
CA LYS A 119 25.96 -20.36 -2.99
C LYS A 119 26.26 -20.55 -4.48
N ALA A 120 25.28 -21.04 -5.25
CA ALA A 120 25.43 -21.20 -6.70
C ALA A 120 25.65 -19.86 -7.44
N LEU A 121 25.11 -18.77 -6.89
CA LEU A 121 25.27 -17.41 -7.41
C LEU A 121 26.47 -16.66 -6.81
N GLY A 122 27.27 -17.29 -5.94
CA GLY A 122 28.43 -16.66 -5.30
C GLY A 122 28.09 -15.58 -4.26
N LEU A 123 26.88 -15.60 -3.68
CA LEU A 123 26.39 -14.60 -2.73
C LEU A 123 26.64 -15.01 -1.28
N GLN A 124 26.75 -14.01 -0.41
CA GLN A 124 26.80 -14.21 1.05
C GLN A 124 25.49 -14.81 1.56
N ASN A 125 25.53 -15.68 2.57
CA ASN A 125 24.32 -16.29 3.14
C ASN A 125 23.68 -15.42 4.24
N ASP A 126 23.36 -14.18 3.91
CA ASP A 126 22.74 -13.18 4.79
C ASP A 126 21.23 -13.03 4.56
N GLY A 127 20.69 -13.68 3.53
CA GLY A 127 19.26 -13.66 3.19
C GLY A 127 18.79 -12.40 2.44
N ASN A 128 19.70 -11.48 2.10
CA ASN A 128 19.38 -10.21 1.46
C ASN A 128 19.41 -10.29 -0.08
N GLY A 129 18.67 -9.40 -0.73
CA GLY A 129 18.66 -9.30 -2.18
C GLY A 129 17.69 -10.24 -2.90
N VAL A 130 17.54 -9.98 -4.19
CA VAL A 130 16.56 -10.64 -5.06
C VAL A 130 17.21 -11.01 -6.39
N ILE A 131 16.69 -12.06 -7.03
CA ILE A 131 17.06 -12.41 -8.40
C ILE A 131 16.08 -11.76 -9.37
N ILE A 132 16.59 -11.05 -10.37
CA ILE A 132 15.79 -10.51 -11.47
C ILE A 132 15.54 -11.63 -12.48
N THR A 133 14.28 -11.99 -12.68
CA THR A 133 13.89 -13.06 -13.62
C THR A 133 13.42 -12.53 -14.96
N ASN A 134 12.86 -11.32 -14.99
CA ASN A 134 12.43 -10.67 -16.21
C ASN A 134 12.54 -9.15 -16.09
N VAL A 135 12.87 -8.48 -17.20
CA VAL A 135 12.83 -7.02 -17.34
C VAL A 135 11.92 -6.71 -18.51
N ILE A 136 10.97 -5.80 -18.30
CA ILE A 136 10.03 -5.37 -19.35
C ILE A 136 10.82 -4.58 -20.40
N PRO A 137 10.79 -4.97 -21.68
CA PRO A 137 11.44 -4.22 -22.76
C PRO A 137 10.93 -2.79 -22.81
N SER A 138 11.84 -1.82 -22.96
CA SER A 138 11.56 -0.38 -22.88
C SER A 138 11.03 0.11 -21.51
N GLY A 139 11.09 -0.74 -20.48
CA GLY A 139 10.78 -0.34 -19.10
C GLY A 139 11.92 0.45 -18.46
N SER A 140 11.67 1.03 -17.29
CA SER A 140 12.63 1.90 -16.59
C SER A 140 13.98 1.23 -16.27
N CYS A 141 14.01 -0.10 -16.19
CA CYS A 141 15.21 -0.88 -15.90
C CYS A 141 15.81 -1.61 -17.11
N ASP A 142 15.27 -1.42 -18.31
CA ASP A 142 15.81 -2.03 -19.52
C ASP A 142 17.26 -1.56 -19.76
N GLY A 143 18.16 -2.51 -19.98
CA GLY A 143 19.60 -2.28 -20.10
C GLY A 143 20.36 -1.94 -18.80
N CYS A 144 19.66 -1.70 -17.68
CA CYS A 144 20.27 -1.26 -16.41
C CYS A 144 20.24 -2.33 -15.30
N CYS A 145 19.22 -3.21 -15.27
CA CYS A 145 19.13 -4.25 -14.25
C CYS A 145 19.91 -5.51 -14.63
N ASN A 146 20.85 -5.92 -13.78
CA ASN A 146 21.55 -7.19 -13.88
C ASN A 146 20.78 -8.32 -13.17
N LYS A 147 21.11 -9.57 -13.49
CA LYS A 147 20.43 -10.79 -13.00
C LYS A 147 20.32 -10.89 -11.47
N VAL A 148 21.21 -10.25 -10.72
CA VAL A 148 21.22 -10.28 -9.25
C VAL A 148 21.40 -8.86 -8.73
N THR A 149 20.49 -8.44 -7.84
CA THR A 149 20.58 -7.17 -7.12
C THR A 149 20.62 -7.46 -5.62
N SER A 150 21.65 -6.94 -4.96
CA SER A 150 21.86 -6.98 -3.51
C SER A 150 20.92 -6.03 -2.79
#